data_AF-A0A968JL79-F1
#
_entry.id   AF-A0A968JL79-F1
#
_cell.length_a   1.000
_cell.length_b   1.000
_cell.length_c   1.000
_cell.angle_alpha   90.00
_cell.angle_beta   90.00
_cell.angle_gamma   90.00
#
_symmetry.space_group_name_H-M   'P 1'
#
loop_
_entity.id
_entity.type
_entity.pdbx_description
1 polymer ?
#
loop_
_entity_poly.entity_id
_entity_poly.type
_entity_poly.pdbx_seq_one_letter_code
_entity_poly.pdbx_strand_id
1 'polypeptide(L)'
;MIRSEMQEIFVRELNDICENTLVYRNYDHLFVKEMAKPESTIRKIKINFIFRDTASGFCLTAVDEDGISVEYLYETNKIVAENPENVIQSIKKQLLKVNNTVFEPGEITVELTEPFFLPISVMNDLRRKVLGLLENKRVEDFELKKTCHKVTSVGSMKNLFLPKKLDYTANAMNIKAVEFYESLGIEHIEPAFELQQNNRGKTIMTTKYCILFETDRCLLK
;
A
#
# COMPACT_ATOMS: atom_id res chain seq x y z
N MET A 1 29.79 4.52 -4.52
CA MET A 1 28.96 5.61 -5.05
C MET A 1 29.42 5.82 -6.48
N ILE A 2 28.58 5.46 -7.45
CA ILE A 2 28.89 5.52 -8.89
C ILE A 2 28.23 6.78 -9.43
N ARG A 3 28.99 7.70 -10.03
CA ARG A 3 28.46 8.93 -10.66
C ARG A 3 28.55 8.74 -12.18
N SER A 4 27.44 8.96 -12.90
CA SER A 4 27.44 8.92 -14.37
C SER A 4 27.26 10.33 -14.93
N GLU A 5 28.19 10.79 -15.78
CA GLU A 5 28.03 12.00 -16.58
C GLU A 5 28.15 11.64 -18.06
N MET A 6 27.09 11.92 -18.82
CA MET A 6 27.01 11.65 -20.26
C MET A 6 27.32 10.18 -20.63
N GLN A 7 28.53 9.89 -21.09
CA GLN A 7 29.03 8.57 -21.52
C GLN A 7 30.08 7.98 -20.55
N GLU A 8 30.41 8.68 -19.46
CA GLU A 8 31.46 8.28 -18.52
C GLU A 8 30.87 7.89 -17.17
N ILE A 9 31.42 6.82 -16.57
CA ILE A 9 31.00 6.26 -15.29
C ILE A 9 32.17 6.38 -14.33
N PHE A 10 32.01 7.20 -13.30
CA PHE A 10 32.99 7.42 -12.24
C PHE A 10 32.68 6.50 -11.07
N VAL A 11 33.59 5.58 -10.79
CA VAL A 11 33.52 4.67 -9.64
C VAL A 11 34.56 5.10 -8.61
N ARG A 12 34.25 4.95 -7.32
CA ARG A 12 35.16 5.32 -6.21
C ARG A 12 36.43 4.45 -6.19
N GLU A 13 36.30 3.18 -6.57
CA GLU A 13 37.38 2.20 -6.70
C GLU A 13 37.06 1.27 -7.88
N LEU A 14 38.04 0.95 -8.71
CA LEU A 14 37.89 0.19 -9.96
C LEU A 14 38.20 -1.32 -9.82
N ASN A 15 38.28 -1.83 -8.59
CA ASN A 15 38.64 -3.23 -8.37
C ASN A 15 37.54 -4.13 -8.96
N ASP A 16 37.95 -5.06 -9.83
CA ASP A 16 37.16 -6.16 -10.41
C ASP A 16 36.20 -5.85 -11.58
N ILE A 17 36.39 -4.75 -12.32
CA ILE A 17 35.64 -4.49 -13.57
C ILE A 17 36.50 -4.84 -14.79
N CYS A 18 36.12 -5.88 -15.55
CA CYS A 18 36.80 -6.26 -16.79
C CYS A 18 36.31 -5.44 -18.00
N GLU A 19 37.13 -5.36 -19.05
CA GLU A 19 36.70 -4.81 -20.34
C GLU A 19 35.46 -5.58 -20.86
N ASN A 20 34.52 -4.86 -21.49
CA ASN A 20 33.20 -5.35 -21.92
C ASN A 20 32.20 -5.76 -20.81
N THR A 21 32.42 -5.35 -19.56
CA THR A 21 31.40 -5.56 -18.51
C THR A 21 30.14 -4.73 -18.80
N LEU A 22 28.98 -5.39 -18.86
CA LEU A 22 27.67 -4.75 -19.04
C LEU A 22 27.30 -3.92 -17.80
N VAL A 23 27.15 -2.62 -17.97
CA VAL A 23 26.68 -1.71 -16.92
C VAL A 23 25.31 -1.14 -17.29
N TYR A 24 24.37 -1.28 -16.37
CA TYR A 24 23.01 -0.78 -16.56
C TYR A 24 22.84 0.56 -15.85
N ARG A 25 22.44 1.60 -16.59
CA ARG A 25 22.32 2.97 -16.09
C ARG A 25 21.27 3.15 -14.99
N ASN A 26 20.18 2.36 -15.04
CA ASN A 26 19.03 2.47 -14.14
C ASN A 26 18.75 1.17 -13.36
N TYR A 27 19.68 0.22 -13.36
CA TYR A 27 19.49 -1.04 -12.63
C TYR A 27 20.09 -0.93 -11.24
N ASP A 28 19.23 -0.74 -10.25
CA ASP A 28 19.62 -0.84 -8.86
C ASP A 28 19.42 -2.28 -8.39
N HIS A 29 20.53 -3.01 -8.25
CA HIS A 29 20.53 -4.40 -7.79
C HIS A 29 19.95 -4.54 -6.38
N LEU A 30 20.19 -3.58 -5.48
CA LEU A 30 19.65 -3.62 -4.12
C LEU A 30 18.13 -3.46 -4.15
N PHE A 31 17.64 -2.50 -4.94
CA PHE A 31 16.22 -2.26 -5.14
C PHE A 31 15.50 -3.46 -5.77
N VAL A 32 16.07 -4.06 -6.84
CA VAL A 32 15.48 -5.25 -7.48
C VAL A 32 15.47 -6.44 -6.52
N LYS A 33 16.55 -6.64 -5.77
CA LYS A 33 16.61 -7.69 -4.74
C LYS A 33 15.60 -7.45 -3.62
N GLU A 34 15.36 -6.19 -3.25
CA GLU A 34 14.36 -5.81 -2.26
C GLU A 34 12.93 -6.02 -2.77
N MET A 35 12.61 -5.59 -4.00
CA MET A 35 11.33 -5.86 -4.65
C MET A 35 11.06 -7.37 -4.82
N ALA A 36 12.08 -8.16 -5.13
CA ALA A 36 11.96 -9.61 -5.29
C ALA A 36 11.65 -10.34 -3.96
N LYS A 37 11.81 -9.69 -2.80
CA LYS A 37 11.35 -10.27 -1.54
C LYS A 37 9.82 -10.32 -1.53
N PRO A 38 9.20 -11.44 -1.12
CA PRO A 38 7.74 -11.55 -1.03
C PRO A 38 7.13 -10.54 -0.04
N GLU A 39 7.93 -10.03 0.90
CA GLU A 39 7.53 -9.06 1.93
C GLU A 39 7.57 -7.60 1.44
N SER A 40 8.06 -7.35 0.22
CA SER A 40 8.27 -5.99 -0.32
C SER A 40 7.00 -5.20 -0.57
N THR A 41 5.85 -5.88 -0.65
CA THR A 41 4.53 -5.29 -0.94
C THR A 41 3.57 -5.44 0.26
N ILE A 42 4.09 -5.53 1.49
CA ILE A 42 3.27 -5.61 2.70
C ILE A 42 3.22 -4.23 3.35
N ARG A 43 2.04 -3.61 3.36
CA ARG A 43 1.78 -2.43 4.19
C ARG A 43 1.51 -2.90 5.63
N LYS A 44 2.35 -2.48 6.56
CA LYS A 44 2.14 -2.69 8.00
C LYS A 44 1.62 -1.41 8.66
N ILE A 45 0.91 -1.58 9.77
CA ILE A 45 0.32 -0.51 10.58
C ILE A 45 1.19 -0.35 11.83
N LYS A 46 1.71 0.86 12.07
CA LYS A 46 2.53 1.10 13.25
C LYS A 46 1.69 1.06 14.53
N ILE A 47 2.22 0.38 15.55
CA ILE A 47 1.60 0.30 16.87
C ILE A 47 2.58 0.64 17.98
N ASN A 48 2.13 1.44 18.93
CA ASN A 48 2.86 1.75 20.15
C ASN A 48 2.28 0.95 21.32
N PHE A 49 3.15 0.42 22.17
CA PHE A 49 2.75 -0.31 23.36
C PHE A 49 3.04 0.49 24.62
N ILE A 50 2.12 0.44 25.57
CA ILE A 50 2.28 0.97 26.92
C ILE A 50 2.00 -0.17 27.88
N PHE A 51 3.03 -0.60 28.61
CA PHE A 51 2.93 -1.65 29.61
C PHE A 51 3.00 -1.05 31.01
N ARG A 52 1.96 -1.28 31.83
CA ARG A 52 1.80 -0.74 33.18
C ARG A 52 1.51 -1.83 34.19
N ASP A 53 1.84 -1.58 35.44
CA ASP A 53 1.35 -2.40 36.55
C ASP A 53 0.07 -1.78 37.17
N THR A 54 -0.87 -2.63 37.57
CA THR A 54 -2.14 -2.26 38.23
C THR A 54 -2.19 -2.89 39.62
N ALA A 55 -3.08 -2.46 40.51
CA ALA A 55 -3.13 -2.99 41.88
C ALA A 55 -3.21 -4.54 41.96
N SER A 56 -3.91 -5.18 41.02
CA SER A 56 -4.13 -6.63 40.97
C SER A 56 -3.29 -7.38 39.92
N GLY A 57 -2.42 -6.71 39.15
CA GLY A 57 -1.64 -7.38 38.11
C GLY A 57 -0.97 -6.41 37.12
N PHE A 58 -1.19 -6.66 35.83
CA PHE A 58 -0.58 -5.90 34.73
C PHE A 58 -1.62 -5.44 33.71
N CYS A 59 -1.30 -4.36 33.03
CA CYS A 59 -2.08 -3.81 31.93
C CYS A 59 -1.17 -3.60 30.72
N LEU A 60 -1.60 -4.10 29.56
CA LEU A 60 -0.97 -3.80 28.28
C LEU A 60 -1.95 -3.03 27.42
N THR A 61 -1.57 -1.81 27.04
CA THR A 61 -2.28 -0.97 26.09
C THR A 61 -1.54 -0.99 24.75
N ALA A 62 -2.27 -1.09 23.65
CA ALA A 62 -1.75 -0.87 22.30
C ALA A 62 -2.52 0.26 21.62
N VAL A 63 -1.79 1.14 20.93
CA VAL A 63 -2.34 2.27 20.18
C VAL A 63 -1.76 2.24 18.78
N ASP A 64 -2.60 2.30 17.76
CA ASP A 64 -2.16 2.32 16.37
C ASP A 64 -1.96 3.74 15.80
N GLU A 65 -1.42 3.83 14.59
CA GLU A 65 -1.20 5.10 13.87
C GLU A 65 -2.48 5.86 13.49
N ASP A 66 -3.63 5.19 13.46
CA ASP A 66 -4.93 5.80 13.18
C ASP A 66 -5.64 6.28 14.48
N GLY A 67 -5.02 6.08 15.65
CA GLY A 67 -5.53 6.51 16.95
C GLY A 67 -6.44 5.50 17.65
N ILE A 68 -6.61 4.29 17.12
CA ILE A 68 -7.41 3.24 17.73
C ILE A 68 -6.58 2.60 18.84
N SER A 69 -7.18 2.54 20.03
CA SER A 69 -6.53 2.03 21.23
C SER A 69 -7.32 0.88 21.86
N VAL A 70 -6.60 -0.11 22.37
CA VAL A 70 -7.16 -1.22 23.15
C VAL A 70 -6.33 -1.44 24.40
N GLU A 71 -7.00 -1.89 25.45
CA GLU A 71 -6.40 -2.22 26.73
C GLU A 71 -6.76 -3.65 27.11
N TYR A 72 -5.79 -4.39 27.67
CA TYR A 72 -6.03 -5.71 28.25
C TYR A 72 -5.40 -5.80 29.62
N LEU A 73 -6.22 -6.16 30.62
CA LEU A 73 -5.80 -6.39 31.98
C LEU A 73 -5.56 -7.88 32.21
N TYR A 74 -4.46 -8.18 32.89
CA TYR A 74 -4.11 -9.53 33.31
C TYR A 74 -3.85 -9.54 34.81
N GLU A 75 -4.73 -10.22 35.54
CA GLU A 75 -4.65 -10.34 36.98
C GLU A 75 -3.69 -11.46 37.36
N THR A 76 -2.70 -11.13 38.19
CA THR A 76 -1.74 -12.10 38.70
C THR A 76 -1.09 -11.55 39.96
N ASN A 77 -0.69 -12.46 40.84
CA ASN A 77 0.15 -12.10 41.96
C ASN A 77 1.47 -11.54 41.45
N LYS A 78 1.82 -10.35 41.95
CA LYS A 78 3.07 -9.68 41.63
C LYS A 78 4.20 -10.26 42.49
N ILE A 79 5.24 -10.72 41.82
CA ILE A 79 6.45 -11.22 42.48
C ILE A 79 7.58 -10.28 42.05
N VAL A 80 8.30 -9.70 43.01
CA VAL A 80 9.47 -8.86 42.71
C VAL A 80 10.52 -9.72 42.02
N ALA A 81 11.09 -9.23 40.92
CA ALA A 81 12.07 -9.98 40.17
C ALA A 81 13.41 -10.05 40.90
N GLU A 82 14.06 -11.21 40.84
CA GLU A 82 15.42 -11.40 41.37
C GLU A 82 16.48 -10.59 40.59
N ASN A 83 16.20 -10.26 39.33
CA ASN A 83 17.13 -9.54 38.47
C ASN A 83 16.47 -8.31 37.80
N PRO A 84 16.37 -7.18 38.52
CA PRO A 84 15.55 -6.04 38.13
C PRO A 84 16.03 -5.33 36.86
N GLU A 85 17.34 -5.32 36.60
CA GLU A 85 17.95 -4.58 35.48
C GLU A 85 17.52 -5.13 34.12
N ASN A 86 17.25 -6.44 34.04
CA ASN A 86 16.93 -7.13 32.79
C ASN A 86 15.42 -7.22 32.51
N VAL A 87 14.56 -6.96 33.49
CA VAL A 87 13.10 -7.10 33.35
C VAL A 87 12.57 -6.19 32.25
N ILE A 88 12.88 -4.90 32.31
CA ILE A 88 12.39 -3.90 31.35
C ILE A 88 12.88 -4.22 29.94
N GLN A 89 14.16 -4.60 29.78
CA GLN A 89 14.71 -4.97 28.48
C GLN A 89 14.07 -6.24 27.92
N SER A 90 13.81 -7.23 28.78
CA SER A 90 13.12 -8.46 28.40
C SER A 90 11.70 -8.18 27.92
N ILE A 91 10.94 -7.36 28.64
CA ILE A 91 9.59 -6.92 28.28
C ILE A 91 9.61 -6.26 26.89
N LYS A 92 10.49 -5.27 26.68
CA LYS A 92 10.64 -4.60 25.38
C LYS A 92 10.99 -5.60 24.27
N LYS A 93 11.94 -6.50 24.50
CA LYS A 93 12.33 -7.54 23.52
C LYS A 93 11.18 -8.48 23.15
N GLN A 94 10.31 -8.83 24.09
CA GLN A 94 9.16 -9.69 23.80
C GLN A 94 8.04 -8.93 23.07
N LEU A 95 7.78 -7.67 23.44
CA LEU A 95 6.78 -6.83 22.78
C LEU A 95 7.18 -6.43 21.35
N LEU A 96 8.49 -6.38 21.04
CA LEU A 96 8.97 -6.20 19.66
C LEU A 96 8.67 -7.37 18.73
N LYS A 97 8.31 -8.57 19.24
CA LYS A 97 8.09 -9.76 18.42
C LYS A 97 6.68 -9.79 17.83
N VAL A 98 6.34 -8.80 17.02
CA VAL A 98 5.03 -8.66 16.34
C VAL A 98 5.08 -9.26 14.92
N ASN A 99 5.79 -10.36 14.76
CA ASN A 99 5.90 -11.05 13.46
C ASN A 99 4.58 -11.77 13.13
N ASN A 100 4.30 -11.91 11.84
CA ASN A 100 3.10 -12.60 11.32
C ASN A 100 1.77 -11.91 11.68
N THR A 101 1.77 -10.59 11.82
CA THR A 101 0.56 -9.76 11.94
C THR A 101 0.64 -8.57 11.00
N VAL A 102 -0.47 -7.87 10.80
CA VAL A 102 -0.54 -6.63 9.99
C VAL A 102 0.15 -5.43 10.67
N PHE A 103 0.66 -5.62 11.88
CA PHE A 103 1.22 -4.55 12.69
C PHE A 103 2.76 -4.53 12.66
N GLU A 104 3.33 -3.34 12.84
CA GLU A 104 4.75 -3.09 13.05
C GLU A 104 4.94 -2.43 14.43
N PRO A 105 5.83 -2.96 15.30
CA PRO A 105 6.05 -2.36 16.60
C PRO A 105 6.82 -1.04 16.45
N GLY A 106 6.26 0.02 17.02
CA GLY A 106 6.86 1.34 17.15
C GLY A 106 7.47 1.51 18.54
N GLU A 107 7.02 2.54 19.24
CA GLU A 107 7.52 2.89 20.58
C GLU A 107 6.94 1.96 21.65
N ILE A 108 7.79 1.55 22.60
CA ILE A 108 7.40 0.71 23.73
C ILE A 108 7.75 1.41 25.04
N THR A 109 6.72 1.87 25.73
CA THR A 109 6.82 2.51 27.05
C THR A 109 6.50 1.47 28.12
N VAL A 110 7.38 1.38 29.12
CA VAL A 110 7.23 0.46 30.25
C VAL A 110 7.22 1.30 31.51
N GLU A 111 6.06 1.40 32.16
CA GLU A 111 5.84 2.18 33.38
C GLU A 111 5.52 1.19 34.50
N LEU A 112 6.56 0.74 35.19
CA LEU A 112 6.42 -0.17 36.30
C LEU A 112 6.83 0.54 37.59
N THR A 113 6.01 0.39 38.63
CA THR A 113 6.30 0.89 39.98
C THR A 113 7.51 0.18 40.57
N GLU A 114 7.59 -1.14 40.36
CA GLU A 114 8.72 -1.99 40.74
C GLU A 114 9.00 -3.02 39.62
N PRO A 115 10.23 -3.54 39.52
CA PRO A 115 10.58 -4.56 38.55
C PRO A 115 9.97 -5.91 38.93
N PHE A 116 8.75 -6.18 38.48
CA PHE A 116 8.07 -7.45 38.72
C PHE A 116 8.49 -8.54 37.73
N PHE A 117 8.58 -9.77 38.21
CA PHE A 117 8.82 -10.94 37.39
C PHE A 117 7.55 -11.31 36.60
N LEU A 118 7.70 -11.43 35.28
CA LEU A 118 6.65 -11.94 34.41
C LEU A 118 7.16 -13.09 33.53
N PRO A 119 6.51 -14.27 33.54
CA PRO A 119 6.85 -15.35 32.64
C PRO A 119 6.70 -14.94 31.16
N ILE A 120 7.60 -15.45 30.32
CA ILE A 120 7.58 -15.17 28.87
C ILE A 120 6.29 -15.68 28.22
N SER A 121 5.72 -16.79 28.72
CA SER A 121 4.43 -17.32 28.26
C SER A 121 3.32 -16.29 28.45
N VAL A 122 3.20 -15.72 29.66
CA VAL A 122 2.21 -14.69 29.98
C VAL A 122 2.39 -13.46 29.11
N MET A 123 3.63 -13.02 28.88
CA MET A 123 3.91 -11.89 27.98
C MET A 123 3.48 -12.16 26.53
N ASN A 124 3.73 -13.39 26.04
CA ASN A 124 3.29 -13.79 24.71
C ASN A 124 1.77 -13.83 24.59
N ASP A 125 1.09 -14.29 25.64
CA ASP A 125 -0.37 -14.34 25.67
C ASP A 125 -0.99 -12.95 25.72
N LEU A 126 -0.46 -12.06 26.58
CA LEU A 126 -0.82 -10.63 26.63
C LEU A 126 -0.69 -9.98 25.26
N ARG A 127 0.47 -10.15 24.61
CA ARG A 127 0.73 -9.62 23.28
C ARG A 127 -0.29 -10.13 22.26
N ARG A 128 -0.55 -11.44 22.21
CA ARG A 128 -1.53 -12.03 21.27
C ARG A 128 -2.95 -11.52 21.53
N LYS A 129 -3.36 -11.44 22.80
CA LYS A 129 -4.70 -10.95 23.21
C LYS A 129 -4.91 -9.51 22.78
N VAL A 130 -3.96 -8.63 23.10
CA VAL A 130 -4.03 -7.21 22.75
C VAL A 130 -4.06 -7.00 21.24
N LEU A 131 -3.20 -7.70 20.48
CA LEU A 131 -3.19 -7.59 19.02
C LEU A 131 -4.50 -8.05 18.39
N GLY A 132 -5.10 -9.15 18.89
CA GLY A 132 -6.40 -9.62 18.40
C GLY A 132 -7.54 -8.67 18.75
N LEU A 133 -7.53 -8.06 19.94
CA LEU A 133 -8.50 -7.02 20.31
C LEU A 133 -8.36 -5.78 19.42
N LEU A 134 -7.13 -5.37 19.13
CA LEU A 134 -6.86 -4.22 18.25
C LEU A 134 -7.36 -4.48 16.84
N GLU A 135 -7.10 -5.67 16.29
CA GLU A 135 -7.58 -6.08 14.98
C GLU A 135 -9.11 -6.04 14.89
N ASN A 136 -9.80 -6.61 15.88
CA ASN A 136 -11.26 -6.58 15.93
C ASN A 136 -11.80 -5.15 16.03
N LYS A 137 -11.22 -4.34 16.93
CA LYS A 137 -11.63 -2.95 17.10
C LYS A 137 -11.43 -2.13 15.83
N ARG A 138 -10.35 -2.38 15.08
CA ARG A 138 -10.13 -1.75 13.77
C ARG A 138 -11.20 -2.11 12.76
N VAL A 139 -11.67 -3.36 12.75
CA VAL A 139 -12.76 -3.78 11.85
C VAL A 139 -14.10 -3.17 12.27
N GLU A 140 -14.35 -3.05 13.58
CA GLU A 140 -15.56 -2.44 14.13
C GLU A 140 -15.61 -0.92 13.87
N ASP A 141 -14.50 -0.21 14.12
CA ASP A 141 -14.37 1.23 13.90
C ASP A 141 -14.19 1.59 12.41
N PHE A 142 -14.07 0.58 11.52
CA PHE A 142 -13.94 0.80 10.09
C PHE A 142 -15.24 1.34 9.49
N GLU A 143 -15.36 2.66 9.46
CA GLU A 143 -16.37 3.33 8.67
C GLU A 143 -15.93 3.41 7.21
N LEU A 144 -16.66 2.71 6.34
CA LEU A 144 -16.60 2.99 4.91
C LEU A 144 -17.06 4.44 4.71
N LYS A 145 -16.09 5.35 4.55
CA LYS A 145 -16.36 6.67 3.98
C LYS A 145 -16.89 6.42 2.57
N LYS A 146 -18.21 6.31 2.46
CA LYS A 146 -18.91 6.43 1.20
C LYS A 146 -18.59 7.83 0.72
N THR A 147 -17.55 7.97 -0.10
CA THR A 147 -17.41 9.14 -0.93
C THR A 147 -18.63 9.11 -1.84
N CYS A 148 -19.71 9.71 -1.36
CA CYS A 148 -20.75 10.19 -2.24
C CYS A 148 -20.07 11.30 -3.04
N HIS A 149 -19.35 10.90 -4.09
CA HIS A 149 -19.29 11.74 -5.27
C HIS A 149 -20.75 12.12 -5.49
N LYS A 150 -21.11 13.38 -5.22
CA LYS A 150 -22.42 13.89 -5.58
C LYS A 150 -22.53 13.56 -7.05
N VAL A 151 -23.30 12.51 -7.35
CA VAL A 151 -23.58 12.14 -8.72
C VAL A 151 -24.34 13.34 -9.22
N THR A 152 -23.66 14.22 -9.96
CA THR A 152 -24.31 15.30 -10.67
C THR A 152 -25.36 14.59 -11.49
N SER A 153 -26.64 14.74 -11.12
CA SER A 153 -27.69 13.96 -11.75
C SER A 153 -27.55 14.15 -13.26
N VAL A 154 -27.71 13.09 -14.04
CA VAL A 154 -27.63 13.15 -15.51
C VAL A 154 -28.52 14.27 -16.06
N GLY A 155 -29.60 14.63 -15.35
CA GLY A 155 -30.45 15.78 -15.64
C GLY A 155 -29.72 17.12 -15.77
N SER A 156 -28.62 17.34 -15.05
CA SER A 156 -27.80 18.56 -15.17
C SER A 156 -26.83 18.54 -16.37
N MET A 157 -26.59 17.37 -16.99
CA MET A 157 -25.76 17.22 -18.19
C MET A 157 -26.55 17.28 -19.50
N LYS A 158 -27.89 17.32 -19.46
CA LYS A 158 -28.75 17.46 -20.66
C LYS A 158 -28.50 18.75 -21.45
N ASN A 159 -27.83 19.74 -20.85
CA ASN A 159 -27.49 21.02 -21.47
C ASN A 159 -26.12 21.01 -22.16
N LEU A 160 -25.37 19.90 -22.14
CA LEU A 160 -24.18 19.79 -22.97
C LEU A 160 -24.60 19.62 -24.43
N PHE A 161 -23.96 20.36 -25.33
CA PHE A 161 -24.07 20.14 -26.78
C PHE A 161 -23.34 18.82 -27.13
N LEU A 162 -24.00 17.69 -26.88
CA LEU A 162 -23.49 16.37 -27.23
C LEU A 162 -23.81 16.05 -28.69
N PRO A 163 -22.91 15.35 -29.40
CA PRO A 163 -23.22 14.83 -30.72
C PRO A 163 -24.33 13.78 -30.62
N LYS A 164 -25.23 13.75 -31.61
CA LYS A 164 -26.31 12.74 -31.67
C LYS A 164 -25.81 11.32 -31.96
N LYS A 165 -24.58 11.20 -32.47
CA LYS A 165 -23.95 9.94 -32.85
C LYS A 165 -22.54 9.87 -32.25
N LEU A 166 -22.21 8.74 -31.65
CA LEU A 166 -20.87 8.42 -31.17
C LEU A 166 -20.29 7.27 -32.00
N ASP A 167 -19.04 7.47 -32.42
CA ASP A 167 -18.25 6.48 -33.14
C ASP A 167 -17.52 5.54 -32.15
N TYR A 168 -16.86 4.49 -32.66
CA TYR A 168 -16.12 3.50 -31.86
C TYR A 168 -15.08 4.13 -30.89
N THR A 169 -14.65 5.35 -31.17
CA THR A 169 -13.74 6.15 -30.34
C THR A 169 -14.31 6.49 -28.96
N ALA A 170 -15.63 6.42 -28.77
CA ALA A 170 -16.28 6.60 -27.48
C ALA A 170 -16.12 5.40 -26.54
N ASN A 171 -15.57 4.28 -27.02
CA ASN A 171 -15.25 3.09 -26.23
C ASN A 171 -16.45 2.53 -25.42
N ALA A 172 -17.62 2.46 -26.06
CA ALA A 172 -18.81 1.83 -25.48
C ALA A 172 -18.66 0.30 -25.50
N MET A 173 -17.93 -0.23 -24.52
CA MET A 173 -17.55 -1.65 -24.45
C MET A 173 -18.51 -2.49 -23.59
N ASN A 174 -19.28 -1.87 -22.70
CA ASN A 174 -20.22 -2.57 -21.81
C ASN A 174 -21.60 -1.90 -21.81
N ILE A 175 -22.61 -2.65 -21.36
CA ILE A 175 -24.01 -2.22 -21.35
C ILE A 175 -24.19 -0.93 -20.53
N LYS A 176 -23.51 -0.80 -19.38
CA LYS A 176 -23.61 0.41 -18.54
C LYS A 176 -23.08 1.67 -19.24
N ALA A 177 -22.07 1.53 -20.10
CA ALA A 177 -21.57 2.64 -20.90
C ALA A 177 -22.59 3.07 -21.97
N VAL A 178 -23.24 2.10 -22.62
CA VAL A 178 -24.33 2.38 -23.58
C VAL A 178 -25.49 3.10 -22.89
N GLU A 179 -25.99 2.55 -21.78
CA GLU A 179 -27.07 3.16 -20.99
C GLU A 179 -26.72 4.58 -20.54
N PHE A 180 -25.46 4.82 -20.17
CA PHE A 180 -24.97 6.15 -19.80
C PHE A 180 -25.07 7.14 -20.97
N TYR A 181 -24.62 6.77 -22.16
CA TYR A 181 -24.71 7.63 -23.34
C TYR A 181 -26.14 7.86 -23.82
N GLU A 182 -26.99 6.84 -23.76
CA GLU A 182 -28.43 6.96 -24.06
C GLU A 182 -29.11 7.92 -23.07
N SER A 183 -28.73 7.87 -21.79
CA SER A 183 -29.26 8.78 -20.77
C SER A 183 -28.90 10.25 -21.01
N LEU A 184 -27.83 10.50 -21.76
CA LEU A 184 -27.40 11.82 -22.23
C LEU A 184 -28.09 12.27 -23.53
N GLY A 185 -28.95 11.43 -24.12
CA GLY A 185 -29.71 11.75 -25.33
C GLY A 185 -29.01 11.40 -26.64
N ILE A 186 -27.99 10.52 -26.61
CA ILE A 186 -27.31 10.04 -27.81
C ILE A 186 -28.16 8.93 -28.45
N GLU A 187 -28.47 9.07 -29.73
CA GLU A 187 -29.40 8.18 -30.46
C GLU A 187 -28.68 6.97 -31.06
N HIS A 188 -27.41 7.12 -31.46
CA HIS A 188 -26.63 6.05 -32.06
C HIS A 188 -25.24 5.96 -31.43
N ILE A 189 -24.92 4.78 -30.89
CA ILE A 189 -23.65 4.50 -30.24
C ILE A 189 -23.03 3.30 -30.96
N GLU A 190 -21.92 3.55 -31.64
CA GLU A 190 -21.15 2.48 -32.26
C GLU A 190 -20.37 1.69 -31.18
N PRO A 191 -20.33 0.34 -31.24
CA PRO A 191 -19.58 -0.46 -30.27
C PRO A 191 -18.11 -0.11 -30.23
N ALA A 192 -17.47 -0.31 -29.07
CA ALA A 192 -16.02 -0.20 -28.94
C ALA A 192 -15.28 -1.00 -30.01
N PHE A 193 -14.11 -0.49 -30.43
CA PHE A 193 -13.31 -1.05 -31.52
C PHE A 193 -13.04 -2.56 -31.37
N GLU A 194 -12.79 -3.00 -30.14
CA GLU A 194 -12.47 -4.39 -29.78
C GLU A 194 -13.65 -5.35 -30.00
N LEU A 195 -14.88 -4.84 -30.00
CA LEU A 195 -16.10 -5.64 -30.21
C LEU A 195 -16.45 -5.80 -31.69
N GLN A 196 -15.75 -5.08 -32.57
CA GLN A 196 -16.06 -5.07 -34.00
C GLN A 196 -15.22 -6.08 -34.76
N GLN A 197 -15.86 -6.71 -35.76
CA GLN A 197 -15.18 -7.68 -36.62
C GLN A 197 -14.47 -7.01 -37.82
N ASN A 198 -14.94 -5.84 -38.25
CA ASN A 198 -14.38 -5.12 -39.39
C ASN A 198 -13.62 -3.87 -38.95
N ASN A 199 -12.30 -4.02 -38.81
CA ASN A 199 -11.43 -2.96 -38.31
C ASN A 199 -10.68 -2.23 -39.44
N ARG A 200 -11.02 -2.51 -40.70
CA ARG A 200 -10.37 -1.88 -41.86
C ARG A 200 -10.75 -0.40 -41.95
N GLY A 201 -9.76 0.45 -42.16
CA GLY A 201 -9.95 1.89 -42.35
C GLY A 201 -10.20 2.67 -41.05
N LYS A 202 -10.09 2.03 -39.88
CA LYS A 202 -10.24 2.68 -38.57
C LYS A 202 -8.91 3.18 -38.04
N THR A 203 -8.95 4.35 -37.41
CA THR A 203 -7.79 5.01 -36.83
C THR A 203 -7.54 4.43 -35.44
N ILE A 204 -6.41 3.75 -35.26
CA ILE A 204 -6.01 3.15 -33.97
C ILE A 204 -5.28 4.17 -33.09
N MET A 205 -4.46 5.02 -33.70
CA MET A 205 -3.72 6.06 -32.98
C MET A 205 -3.57 7.31 -33.84
N THR A 206 -3.62 8.46 -33.19
CA THR A 206 -3.22 9.76 -33.76
C THR A 206 -1.99 10.24 -33.02
N THR A 207 -0.85 10.29 -33.70
CA THR A 207 0.41 10.77 -33.14
C THR A 207 0.78 12.12 -33.75
N LYS A 208 1.42 13.00 -32.97
CA LYS A 208 1.96 14.26 -33.51
C LYS A 208 3.12 14.03 -34.50
N TYR A 209 3.84 12.92 -34.33
CA TYR A 209 4.95 12.51 -35.19
C TYR A 209 4.57 11.27 -35.98
N CYS A 210 4.83 11.29 -37.29
CA CYS A 210 4.60 10.15 -38.16
C CYS A 210 5.88 9.30 -38.22
N ILE A 211 5.87 8.13 -37.59
CA ILE A 211 7.02 7.21 -37.57
C ILE A 211 7.43 6.81 -38.99
N LEU A 212 6.46 6.62 -39.90
CA LEU A 212 6.74 6.30 -41.31
C LEU A 212 7.37 7.46 -42.08
N PHE A 213 7.02 8.70 -41.73
CA PHE A 213 7.67 9.89 -42.30
C PHE A 213 9.11 10.02 -41.80
N GLU A 214 9.34 9.88 -40.49
CA GLU A 214 10.68 9.94 -39.88
C GLU A 214 11.61 8.80 -40.32
N THR A 215 11.05 7.71 -40.86
CA THR A 215 11.81 6.55 -41.34
C THR A 215 11.82 6.41 -42.87
N ASP A 216 11.42 7.46 -43.62
CA ASP A 216 11.35 7.48 -45.09
C ASP A 216 10.51 6.34 -45.72
N ARG A 217 9.50 5.86 -45.00
CA ARG A 217 8.60 4.77 -45.39
C ARG A 217 7.16 5.24 -45.59
N CYS A 218 6.94 6.55 -45.73
CA CYS A 218 5.61 7.09 -45.95
C CYS A 218 5.09 6.68 -47.34
N LEU A 219 3.91 6.06 -47.36
CA LEU A 219 3.24 5.60 -48.59
C LEU A 219 2.42 6.72 -49.27
N LEU A 220 2.20 7.82 -48.56
CA LEU A 220 1.60 9.04 -49.10
C LEU A 220 2.76 9.95 -49.54
N LYS A 221 2.99 10.02 -50.85
CA LYS A 221 3.84 11.04 -51.48
C LYS A 221 2.97 12.18 -51.98
#